data_AF-A0A6V7PAR9-F1
#
_entry.id   AF-A0A6V7PAR9-F1
#
_cell.length_a   1.000
_cell.length_b   1.000
_cell.length_c   1.000
_cell.angle_alpha   90.00
_cell.angle_beta   90.00
_cell.angle_gamma   90.00
#
_symmetry.space_group_name_H-M   'P 1'
#
loop_
_entity.id
_entity.type
_entity.pdbx_description
1 polymer ?
#
loop_
_entity_poly.entity_id
_entity_poly.type
_entity_poly.pdbx_seq_one_letter_code
_entity_poly.pdbx_strand_id
1 'polypeptide(L)'
;MEDEANLEGSTNKIVRIAETESQQLALLANASLLAEELLPRAAMKLSPQYTSGVDDPRKRVADRQNRAPEQREWKRKLQRSIDRLRDSFCRQHALDLIFSEDGDSYLNADMYINMDNTVEEPDWAPSPIFQELYAKLNRMANIAADMFVGRERFATLLMKRLTETVILWLSGDQSFWEDIEEGPKPLGPFGLQQFYLDMQFVILFGQGRHVQQVIYDMIDRAMAAFSSTGMNPDSVLPSDDWFIDVAQELSVE
;
A
#
# COMPACT_ATOMS: atom_id res chain seq x y z
N MET A 1 -4.99 23.03 23.49
CA MET A 1 -4.74 24.32 22.82
C MET A 1 -3.59 24.09 21.88
N GLU A 2 -3.90 23.75 20.64
CA GLU A 2 -3.07 23.90 19.44
C GLU A 2 -4.04 23.76 18.24
N ASP A 3 -4.54 24.94 17.86
CA ASP A 3 -5.31 25.36 16.69
C ASP A 3 -5.64 24.32 15.60
N GLU A 4 -6.76 23.61 15.76
CA GLU A 4 -7.64 23.24 14.65
C GLU A 4 -8.36 24.51 14.16
N ALA A 5 -7.66 25.33 13.39
CA ALA A 5 -8.25 26.49 12.76
C ALA A 5 -9.17 26.06 11.61
N ASN A 6 -10.47 26.12 11.88
CA ASN A 6 -11.58 26.14 10.94
C ASN A 6 -11.22 26.75 9.57
N LEU A 7 -11.10 25.90 8.55
CA LEU A 7 -10.81 26.28 7.15
C LEU A 7 -12.08 26.43 6.28
N GLU A 8 -13.25 26.59 6.90
CA GLU A 8 -14.53 26.67 6.21
C GLU A 8 -14.91 28.08 5.74
N GLY A 9 -14.17 29.12 6.13
CA GLY A 9 -14.57 30.52 5.91
C GLY A 9 -13.88 31.32 4.80
N SER A 10 -12.95 30.77 4.01
CA SER A 10 -12.19 31.58 3.03
C SER A 10 -12.62 31.32 1.58
N THR A 11 -13.36 32.26 1.02
CA THR A 11 -13.91 32.30 -0.35
C THR A 11 -12.87 32.61 -1.45
N ASN A 12 -11.59 32.36 -1.19
CA ASN A 12 -10.52 32.33 -2.22
C ASN A 12 -9.46 31.29 -1.83
N LYS A 13 -9.80 30.00 -1.93
CA LYS A 13 -8.82 28.92 -1.76
C LYS A 13 -7.92 28.87 -3.00
N ILE A 14 -6.74 29.50 -2.92
CA ILE A 14 -5.65 29.33 -3.90
C ILE A 14 -5.27 27.84 -4.06
N VAL A 15 -5.54 27.04 -3.03
CA VAL A 15 -5.30 25.59 -2.99
C VAL A 15 -6.63 24.84 -3.06
N ARG A 16 -6.86 24.10 -4.15
CA ARG A 16 -8.00 23.19 -4.30
C ARG A 16 -7.62 21.81 -3.77
N ILE A 17 -8.58 21.13 -3.14
CA ILE A 17 -8.39 19.76 -2.67
C ILE A 17 -8.31 18.83 -3.89
N ALA A 18 -7.43 17.82 -3.84
CA ALA A 18 -7.35 16.77 -4.83
C ALA A 18 -8.46 15.75 -4.57
N GLU A 19 -9.57 15.89 -5.28
CA GLU A 19 -10.78 15.07 -5.10
C GLU A 19 -10.70 13.76 -5.87
N THR A 20 -10.05 13.77 -7.05
CA THR A 20 -9.95 12.57 -7.90
C THR A 20 -8.64 11.83 -7.70
N GLU A 21 -8.64 10.51 -7.91
CA GLU A 21 -7.41 9.69 -7.88
C GLU A 21 -6.34 10.23 -8.83
N SER A 22 -6.73 10.72 -10.01
CA SER A 22 -5.81 11.34 -10.97
C SER A 22 -5.15 12.61 -10.42
N GLN A 23 -5.91 13.47 -9.71
CA GLN A 23 -5.37 14.66 -9.07
C GLN A 23 -4.43 14.30 -7.91
N GLN A 24 -4.79 13.28 -7.11
CA GLN A 24 -3.96 12.82 -6.00
C GLN A 24 -2.65 12.19 -6.49
N LEU A 25 -2.70 11.35 -7.54
CA LEU A 25 -1.53 10.77 -8.20
C LEU A 25 -0.64 11.86 -8.81
N ALA A 26 -1.23 12.87 -9.45
CA ALA A 26 -0.51 14.05 -9.95
C ALA A 26 0.24 14.79 -8.84
N LEU A 27 -0.41 15.01 -7.71
CA LEU A 27 0.21 15.70 -6.59
C LEU A 27 1.42 14.92 -6.06
N LEU A 28 1.27 13.61 -5.84
CA LEU A 28 2.35 12.74 -5.39
C LEU A 28 3.52 12.68 -6.38
N ALA A 29 3.23 12.52 -7.67
CA ALA A 29 4.24 12.45 -8.71
C ALA A 29 5.00 13.79 -8.85
N ASN A 30 4.28 14.91 -8.83
CA ASN A 30 4.88 16.24 -8.89
C ASN A 30 5.75 16.54 -7.67
N ALA A 31 5.29 16.16 -6.47
CA ALA A 31 6.08 16.31 -5.25
C ALA A 31 7.36 15.46 -5.31
N SER A 32 7.25 14.21 -5.78
CA SER A 32 8.40 13.31 -5.97
C SER A 32 9.40 13.87 -6.98
N LEU A 33 8.91 14.37 -8.12
CA LEU A 33 9.73 15.02 -9.15
C LEU A 33 10.47 16.25 -8.60
N LEU A 34 9.78 17.07 -7.82
CA LEU A 34 10.37 18.26 -7.22
C LEU A 34 11.59 17.90 -6.39
N ALA A 35 11.50 16.83 -5.59
CA ALA A 35 12.57 16.37 -4.73
C ALA A 35 13.72 15.67 -5.45
N GLU A 36 13.39 14.82 -6.44
CA GLU A 36 14.35 13.92 -7.06
C GLU A 36 15.11 14.58 -8.22
N GLU A 37 14.47 15.45 -9.00
CA GLU A 37 15.12 16.07 -10.16
C GLU A 37 15.21 17.60 -10.07
N LEU A 38 14.09 18.29 -9.80
CA LEU A 38 14.04 19.74 -9.97
C LEU A 38 14.91 20.46 -8.94
N LEU A 39 14.79 20.11 -7.66
CA LEU A 39 15.54 20.76 -6.59
C LEU A 39 17.05 20.47 -6.68
N PRO A 40 17.51 19.23 -6.95
CA PRO A 40 18.92 18.96 -7.22
C PRO A 40 19.46 19.74 -8.43
N ARG A 41 18.71 19.79 -9.55
CA ARG A 41 19.12 20.54 -10.76
C ARG A 41 19.18 22.04 -10.50
N ALA A 42 18.18 22.60 -9.82
CA ALA A 42 18.15 24.02 -9.46
C ALA A 42 19.33 24.38 -8.56
N ALA A 43 19.59 23.60 -7.52
CA ALA A 43 20.72 23.82 -6.62
C ALA A 43 22.08 23.71 -7.32
N MET A 44 22.23 22.80 -8.29
CA MET A 44 23.45 22.70 -9.10
C MET A 44 23.68 23.96 -9.93
N LYS A 45 22.62 24.53 -10.54
CA LYS A 45 22.70 25.77 -11.34
C LYS A 45 22.89 27.03 -10.49
N LEU A 46 22.36 27.06 -9.27
CA LEU A 46 22.50 28.16 -8.31
C LEU A 46 23.81 28.09 -7.52
N SER A 47 24.61 27.02 -7.70
CA SER A 47 25.96 26.92 -7.14
C SER A 47 26.86 28.01 -7.77
N PRO A 48 27.61 28.78 -6.95
CA PRO A 48 28.44 29.89 -7.43
C PRO A 48 29.55 29.46 -8.40
N GLN A 49 29.80 28.16 -8.55
CA GLN A 49 30.70 27.59 -9.55
C GLN A 49 30.27 27.84 -11.00
N TYR A 50 28.98 28.07 -11.26
CA TYR A 50 28.47 28.36 -12.61
C TYR A 50 28.29 29.85 -12.91
N THR A 51 28.34 30.72 -11.90
CA THR A 51 28.09 32.17 -12.06
C THR A 51 29.33 33.05 -11.91
N SER A 52 30.44 32.51 -11.41
CA SER A 52 31.66 33.29 -11.17
C SER A 52 32.73 32.97 -12.22
N GLY A 53 32.60 33.61 -13.39
CA GLY A 53 33.78 33.97 -14.15
C GLY A 53 34.53 35.02 -13.33
N VAL A 54 35.76 34.68 -12.92
CA VAL A 54 36.73 35.54 -12.22
C VAL A 54 36.58 35.62 -10.67
N ASP A 55 37.70 35.30 -10.02
CA ASP A 55 38.15 35.67 -8.66
C ASP A 55 37.90 34.83 -7.38
N ASP A 56 38.94 34.92 -6.56
CA ASP A 56 39.34 34.44 -5.22
C ASP A 56 39.09 32.97 -4.78
N PRO A 57 40.15 32.11 -4.71
CA PRO A 57 40.06 30.74 -4.20
C PRO A 57 39.82 30.62 -2.68
N ARG A 58 40.04 31.67 -1.87
CA ARG A 58 39.90 31.58 -0.40
C ARG A 58 38.46 31.70 0.09
N LYS A 59 37.62 32.48 -0.59
CA LYS A 59 36.16 32.52 -0.33
C LYS A 59 35.44 31.25 -0.77
N ARG A 60 35.96 30.54 -1.78
CA ARG A 60 35.35 29.32 -2.36
C ARG A 60 35.27 28.14 -1.41
N VAL A 61 36.14 28.03 -0.42
CA VAL A 61 36.17 26.89 0.51
C VAL A 61 35.10 27.04 1.59
N ALA A 62 34.92 28.25 2.13
CA ALA A 62 33.94 28.52 3.20
C ALA A 62 32.49 28.42 2.71
N ASP A 63 32.17 28.96 1.53
CA ASP A 63 30.80 28.93 0.98
C ASP A 63 30.38 27.53 0.49
N ARG A 64 31.34 26.74 -0.01
CA ARG A 64 31.13 25.35 -0.44
C ARG A 64 30.84 24.42 0.73
N GLN A 65 31.35 24.75 1.92
CA GLN A 65 31.15 23.96 3.15
C GLN A 65 29.83 24.30 3.87
N ASN A 66 29.32 25.54 3.74
CA ASN A 66 28.08 26.00 4.39
C ASN A 66 26.79 25.76 3.57
N ARG A 67 26.82 25.76 2.24
CA ARG A 67 25.61 25.49 1.42
C ARG A 67 25.27 23.99 1.29
N ALA A 68 26.28 23.12 1.34
CA ALA A 68 26.10 21.68 1.27
C ALA A 68 25.25 21.09 2.43
N PRO A 69 25.41 21.51 3.71
CA PRO A 69 24.59 20.99 4.81
C PRO A 69 23.13 21.46 4.73
N GLU A 70 22.86 22.73 4.41
CA GLU A 70 21.49 23.25 4.27
C GLU A 70 20.73 22.56 3.14
N GLN A 71 21.36 22.40 1.95
CA GLN A 71 20.76 21.70 0.83
C GLN A 71 20.44 20.23 1.16
N ARG A 72 21.34 19.56 1.89
CA ARG A 72 21.10 18.18 2.37
C ARG A 72 19.96 18.12 3.38
N GLU A 73 19.83 19.11 4.25
CA GLU A 73 18.74 19.19 5.21
C GLU A 73 17.40 19.44 4.53
N TRP A 74 17.34 20.35 3.56
CA TRP A 74 16.13 20.65 2.80
C TRP A 74 15.68 19.43 1.99
N LYS A 75 16.62 18.74 1.34
CA LYS A 75 16.35 17.47 0.67
C LYS A 75 15.76 16.43 1.64
N ARG A 76 16.34 16.29 2.84
CA ARG A 76 15.83 15.37 3.88
C ARG A 76 14.42 15.77 4.34
N LYS A 77 14.16 17.05 4.60
CA LYS A 77 12.85 17.55 5.01
C LYS A 77 11.78 17.33 3.94
N LEU A 78 12.13 17.60 2.68
CA LEU A 78 11.23 17.40 1.55
C LEU A 78 10.92 15.91 1.34
N GLN A 79 11.94 15.04 1.39
CA GLN A 79 11.73 13.60 1.27
C GLN A 79 10.77 13.08 2.35
N ARG A 80 10.98 13.45 3.63
CA ARG A 80 10.07 13.07 4.71
C ARG A 80 8.63 13.57 4.48
N SER A 81 8.48 14.75 3.90
CA SER A 81 7.14 15.31 3.60
C SER A 81 6.45 14.53 2.49
N ILE A 82 7.21 14.08 1.48
CA ILE A 82 6.72 13.22 0.40
C ILE A 82 6.36 11.84 0.94
N ASP A 83 7.20 11.27 1.80
CA ASP A 83 6.94 9.97 2.41
C ASP A 83 5.64 10.02 3.24
N ARG A 84 5.43 11.09 4.03
CA ARG A 84 4.15 11.32 4.73
C ARG A 84 2.96 11.45 3.78
N LEU A 85 3.12 12.14 2.64
CA LEU A 85 2.05 12.27 1.66
C LEU A 85 1.71 10.91 1.03
N ARG A 86 2.72 10.08 0.73
CA ARG A 86 2.54 8.70 0.25
C ARG A 86 1.84 7.84 1.29
N ASP A 87 2.26 7.90 2.54
CA ASP A 87 1.66 7.14 3.64
C ASP A 87 0.20 7.57 3.87
N SER A 88 -0.10 8.87 3.82
CA SER A 88 -1.48 9.37 3.93
C SER A 88 -2.35 8.88 2.78
N PHE A 89 -1.82 8.92 1.56
CA PHE A 89 -2.53 8.43 0.38
C PHE A 89 -2.81 6.93 0.48
N CYS A 90 -1.79 6.11 0.77
CA CYS A 90 -1.97 4.67 0.92
C CYS A 90 -2.92 4.31 2.05
N ARG A 91 -2.84 5.02 3.19
CA ARG A 91 -3.77 4.82 4.31
C ARG A 91 -5.19 5.16 3.94
N GLN A 92 -5.43 6.30 3.29
CA GLN A 92 -6.77 6.68 2.86
C GLN A 92 -7.36 5.63 1.93
N HIS A 93 -6.64 5.24 0.88
CA HIS A 93 -7.10 4.23 -0.08
C HIS A 93 -7.26 2.84 0.53
N ALA A 94 -6.52 2.51 1.60
CA ALA A 94 -6.72 1.28 2.35
C ALA A 94 -7.98 1.34 3.23
N LEU A 95 -8.25 2.48 3.88
CA LEU A 95 -9.47 2.66 4.67
C LEU A 95 -10.71 2.61 3.80
N ASP A 96 -10.70 3.30 2.65
CA ASP A 96 -11.80 3.32 1.69
C ASP A 96 -12.09 1.91 1.11
N LEU A 97 -11.09 1.03 1.11
CA LEU A 97 -11.22 -0.37 0.67
C LEU A 97 -11.74 -1.29 1.79
N ILE A 98 -11.25 -1.09 3.01
CA ILE A 98 -11.52 -1.99 4.14
C ILE A 98 -12.87 -1.68 4.78
N PHE A 99 -13.30 -0.42 4.78
CA PHE A 99 -14.49 0.02 5.48
C PHE A 99 -15.57 0.54 4.55
N SER A 100 -16.82 0.27 4.88
CA SER A 100 -17.99 0.90 4.26
C SER A 100 -18.14 2.36 4.71
N GLU A 101 -18.97 3.12 4.01
CA GLU A 101 -19.34 4.48 4.42
C GLU A 101 -20.02 4.52 5.80
N ASP A 102 -20.70 3.43 6.18
CA ASP A 102 -21.40 3.27 7.46
C ASP A 102 -20.45 2.80 8.59
N GLY A 103 -19.19 2.48 8.28
CA GLY A 103 -18.16 2.08 9.24
C GLY A 103 -18.04 0.56 9.45
N ASP A 104 -18.78 -0.25 8.70
CA ASP A 104 -18.64 -1.71 8.73
C ASP A 104 -17.34 -2.14 8.03
N SER A 105 -16.66 -3.15 8.56
CA SER A 105 -15.46 -3.69 7.91
C SER A 105 -15.83 -4.76 6.88
N TYR A 106 -15.39 -4.59 5.64
CA TYR A 106 -15.39 -5.63 4.60
C TYR A 106 -14.30 -6.68 4.83
N LEU A 107 -13.25 -6.34 5.58
CA LEU A 107 -12.18 -7.25 5.97
C LEU A 107 -12.38 -7.67 7.42
N ASN A 108 -13.07 -8.78 7.64
CA ASN A 108 -13.37 -9.29 8.97
C ASN A 108 -13.26 -10.82 9.01
N ALA A 109 -13.18 -11.40 10.21
CA ALA A 109 -13.01 -12.84 10.39
C ALA A 109 -14.21 -13.64 9.87
N ASP A 110 -15.41 -13.07 9.95
CA ASP A 110 -16.66 -13.68 9.51
C ASP A 110 -16.64 -14.11 8.04
N MET A 111 -15.87 -13.41 7.21
CA MET A 111 -15.72 -13.77 5.79
C MET A 111 -15.14 -15.18 5.58
N TYR A 112 -14.29 -15.64 6.51
CA TYR A 112 -13.68 -16.97 6.47
C TYR A 112 -14.45 -17.96 7.34
N ILE A 113 -14.83 -17.55 8.55
CA ILE A 113 -15.51 -18.42 9.53
C ILE A 113 -16.86 -18.92 8.99
N ASN A 114 -17.55 -18.11 8.18
CA ASN A 114 -18.88 -18.45 7.69
C ASN A 114 -18.92 -19.29 6.41
N MET A 115 -17.78 -19.61 5.81
CA MET A 115 -17.73 -20.42 4.59
C MET A 115 -18.22 -21.85 4.80
N ASP A 116 -17.90 -22.45 5.94
CA ASP A 116 -18.31 -23.81 6.27
C ASP A 116 -19.80 -23.93 6.67
N ASN A 117 -20.58 -22.85 6.58
CA ASN A 117 -22.02 -22.90 6.81
C ASN A 117 -22.81 -23.46 5.62
N THR A 118 -22.21 -23.49 4.42
CA THR A 118 -22.85 -24.02 3.22
C THR A 118 -22.48 -25.48 3.01
N VAL A 119 -23.43 -26.28 2.51
CA VAL A 119 -23.22 -27.70 2.20
C VAL A 119 -22.53 -27.90 0.84
N GLU A 120 -22.65 -26.90 -0.03
CA GLU A 120 -22.05 -26.90 -1.37
C GLU A 120 -20.61 -26.37 -1.29
N GLU A 121 -19.74 -26.97 -2.10
CA GLU A 121 -18.36 -26.52 -2.25
C GLU A 121 -18.36 -25.09 -2.83
N PRO A 122 -17.55 -24.17 -2.28
CA PRO A 122 -17.45 -22.81 -2.82
C PRO A 122 -16.93 -22.80 -4.25
N ASP A 123 -17.40 -21.84 -5.03
CA ASP A 123 -16.73 -21.49 -6.27
C ASP A 123 -15.44 -20.73 -5.94
N TRP A 124 -14.29 -21.30 -6.30
CA TRP A 124 -13.00 -20.84 -5.82
C TRP A 124 -12.55 -19.59 -6.56
N ALA A 125 -12.59 -18.45 -5.87
CA ALA A 125 -12.03 -17.20 -6.34
C ALA A 125 -11.48 -16.38 -5.16
N PRO A 126 -10.52 -15.47 -5.38
CA PRO A 126 -10.08 -14.56 -4.33
C PRO A 126 -11.26 -13.78 -3.74
N SER A 127 -11.27 -13.50 -2.45
CA SER A 127 -12.36 -12.77 -1.81
C SER A 127 -12.55 -11.39 -2.43
N PRO A 128 -13.80 -10.86 -2.50
CA PRO A 128 -14.11 -9.61 -3.20
C PRO A 128 -13.20 -8.44 -2.86
N ILE A 129 -12.81 -8.30 -1.59
CA ILE A 129 -11.91 -7.23 -1.13
C ILE A 129 -10.52 -7.29 -1.77
N PHE A 130 -9.96 -8.49 -1.97
CA PHE A 130 -8.66 -8.63 -2.62
C PHE A 130 -8.76 -8.48 -4.14
N GLN A 131 -9.89 -8.88 -4.74
CA GLN A 131 -10.17 -8.56 -6.15
C GLN A 131 -10.27 -7.03 -6.36
N GLU A 132 -10.95 -6.33 -5.45
CA GLU A 132 -11.08 -4.88 -5.48
C GLU A 132 -9.72 -4.20 -5.28
N LEU A 133 -8.89 -4.68 -4.35
CA LEU A 133 -7.51 -4.23 -4.20
C LEU A 133 -6.74 -4.36 -5.52
N TYR A 134 -6.80 -5.54 -6.16
CA TYR A 134 -6.14 -5.78 -7.43
C TYR A 134 -6.64 -4.85 -8.54
N ALA A 135 -7.96 -4.71 -8.69
CA ALA A 135 -8.58 -3.80 -9.66
C ALA A 135 -8.17 -2.35 -9.42
N LYS A 136 -8.12 -1.92 -8.16
CA LYS A 136 -7.69 -0.58 -7.75
C LYS A 136 -6.24 -0.31 -8.09
N LEU A 137 -5.34 -1.26 -7.80
CA LEU A 137 -3.92 -1.16 -8.14
C LEU A 137 -3.72 -1.03 -9.66
N ASN A 138 -4.43 -1.85 -10.46
CA ASN A 138 -4.37 -1.77 -11.91
C ASN A 138 -4.90 -0.44 -12.45
N ARG A 139 -6.04 0.03 -11.94
CA ARG A 139 -6.62 1.33 -12.30
C ARG A 139 -5.63 2.46 -12.04
N MET A 140 -5.01 2.48 -10.85
CA MET A 140 -4.04 3.50 -10.48
C MET A 140 -2.74 3.39 -11.28
N ALA A 141 -2.29 2.18 -11.59
CA ALA A 141 -1.14 1.95 -12.47
C ALA A 141 -1.39 2.48 -13.89
N ASN A 142 -2.57 2.24 -14.45
CA ASN A 142 -2.96 2.74 -15.77
C ASN A 142 -3.02 4.28 -15.81
N ILE A 143 -3.67 4.90 -14.81
CA ILE A 143 -3.68 6.37 -14.69
C ILE A 143 -2.25 6.92 -14.59
N ALA A 144 -1.39 6.28 -13.81
CA ALA A 144 0.00 6.72 -13.66
C ALA A 144 0.82 6.52 -14.95
N ALA A 145 0.58 5.45 -15.71
CA ALA A 145 1.25 5.20 -16.98
C ALA A 145 0.90 6.27 -18.02
N ASP A 146 -0.39 6.66 -18.10
CA ASP A 146 -0.86 7.71 -19.01
C ASP A 146 -0.32 9.09 -18.62
N MET A 147 -0.25 9.38 -17.32
CA MET A 147 0.17 10.68 -16.83
C MET A 147 1.70 10.86 -16.74
N PHE A 148 2.46 9.77 -16.56
CA PHE A 148 3.89 9.81 -16.25
C PHE A 148 4.72 8.83 -17.10
N VAL A 149 4.71 9.04 -18.41
CA VAL A 149 5.52 8.27 -19.36
C VAL A 149 7.01 8.26 -18.94
N GLY A 150 7.61 7.06 -18.82
CA GLY A 150 9.00 6.88 -18.43
C GLY A 150 9.28 6.93 -16.92
N ARG A 151 8.24 6.86 -16.08
CA ARG A 151 8.34 6.86 -14.60
C ARG A 151 7.59 5.69 -13.96
N GLU A 152 7.67 4.54 -14.60
CA GLU A 152 6.98 3.31 -14.19
C GLU A 152 7.34 2.93 -12.75
N ARG A 153 8.60 3.19 -12.35
CA ARG A 153 9.09 2.91 -10.99
C ARG A 153 8.29 3.64 -9.90
N PHE A 154 7.81 4.85 -10.15
CA PHE A 154 7.00 5.58 -9.16
C PHE A 154 5.67 4.86 -8.91
N ALA A 155 4.97 4.50 -9.98
CA ALA A 155 3.71 3.76 -9.90
C ALA A 155 3.92 2.42 -9.18
N THR A 156 4.94 1.64 -9.58
CA THR A 156 5.25 0.36 -8.95
C THR A 156 5.52 0.50 -7.45
N LEU A 157 6.31 1.50 -7.03
CA LEU A 157 6.61 1.71 -5.60
C LEU A 157 5.38 2.14 -4.80
N LEU A 158 4.51 2.96 -5.39
CA LEU A 158 3.27 3.39 -4.76
C LEU A 158 2.28 2.23 -4.61
N MET A 159 2.15 1.39 -5.66
CA MET A 159 1.30 0.20 -5.61
C MET A 159 1.79 -0.78 -4.54
N LYS A 160 3.11 -1.04 -4.49
CA LYS A 160 3.73 -1.85 -3.41
C LYS A 160 3.37 -1.34 -2.02
N ARG A 161 3.44 -0.01 -1.82
CA ARG A 161 3.14 0.63 -0.55
C ARG A 161 1.66 0.51 -0.18
N LEU A 162 0.76 0.62 -1.15
CA LEU A 162 -0.67 0.42 -0.92
C LEU A 162 -0.97 -1.04 -0.52
N THR A 163 -0.44 -2.03 -1.25
CA THR A 163 -0.58 -3.45 -0.87
C THR A 163 -0.01 -3.72 0.52
N GLU A 164 1.18 -3.22 0.81
CA GLU A 164 1.81 -3.33 2.14
C GLU A 164 0.93 -2.73 3.25
N THR A 165 0.28 -1.59 2.98
CA THR A 165 -0.60 -0.93 3.96
C THR A 165 -1.81 -1.79 4.31
N VAL A 166 -2.45 -2.41 3.32
CA VAL A 166 -3.61 -3.31 3.54
C VAL A 166 -3.19 -4.57 4.30
N ILE A 167 -2.06 -5.19 3.92
CA ILE A 167 -1.59 -6.43 4.54
C ILE A 167 -1.10 -6.20 5.98
N LEU A 168 -0.39 -5.10 6.24
CA LEU A 168 -0.01 -4.77 7.61
C LEU A 168 -1.21 -4.41 8.48
N TRP A 169 -2.28 -3.85 7.90
CA TRP A 169 -3.53 -3.63 8.63
C TRP A 169 -4.14 -4.97 9.07
N LEU A 170 -4.32 -5.91 8.15
CA LEU A 170 -4.89 -7.23 8.46
C LEU A 170 -4.01 -8.03 9.43
N SER A 171 -2.69 -8.02 9.22
CA SER A 171 -1.74 -8.68 10.12
C SER A 171 -1.82 -8.14 11.55
N GLY A 172 -2.07 -6.84 11.69
CA GLY A 172 -2.17 -6.15 12.98
C GLY A 172 -3.58 -6.05 13.56
N ASP A 173 -4.62 -6.55 12.87
CA ASP A 173 -6.00 -6.44 13.33
C ASP A 173 -6.28 -7.45 14.44
N GLN A 174 -6.23 -6.97 15.68
CA GLN A 174 -6.47 -7.79 16.85
C GLN A 174 -7.87 -8.40 16.87
N SER A 175 -8.91 -7.67 16.44
CA SER A 175 -10.28 -8.18 16.45
C SER A 175 -10.44 -9.35 15.49
N PHE A 176 -9.91 -9.19 14.27
CA PHE A 176 -9.90 -10.26 13.27
C PHE A 176 -9.25 -11.54 13.82
N TRP A 177 -8.07 -11.41 14.44
CA TRP A 177 -7.34 -12.57 14.91
C TRP A 177 -7.94 -13.20 16.18
N GLU A 178 -8.49 -12.40 17.09
CA GLU A 178 -9.21 -12.91 18.27
C GLU A 178 -10.41 -13.78 17.86
N ASP A 179 -11.17 -13.36 16.86
CA ASP A 179 -12.30 -14.13 16.34
C ASP A 179 -11.86 -15.44 15.66
N ILE A 180 -10.72 -15.45 14.96
CA ILE A 180 -10.16 -16.64 14.30
C ILE A 180 -9.56 -17.63 15.30
N GLU A 181 -8.86 -17.15 16.34
CA GLU A 181 -8.08 -17.96 17.28
C GLU A 181 -8.88 -18.41 18.49
N GLU A 182 -9.70 -17.52 19.05
CA GLU A 182 -10.39 -17.70 20.32
C GLU A 182 -11.91 -17.53 20.20
N GLY A 183 -12.41 -17.24 18.98
CA GLY A 183 -13.82 -17.00 18.72
C GLY A 183 -14.70 -18.21 19.01
N PRO A 184 -16.02 -17.97 19.21
CA PRO A 184 -16.97 -19.04 19.54
C PRO A 184 -17.15 -20.07 18.44
N LYS A 185 -16.82 -19.70 17.20
CA LYS A 185 -16.89 -20.56 16.03
C LYS A 185 -15.49 -20.67 15.41
N PRO A 186 -14.91 -21.88 15.36
CA PRO A 186 -13.57 -22.06 14.84
C PRO A 186 -13.53 -21.87 13.32
N LEU A 187 -12.35 -21.53 12.81
CA LEU A 187 -12.05 -21.58 11.38
C LEU A 187 -12.23 -23.02 10.87
N GLY A 188 -13.05 -23.20 9.83
CA GLY A 188 -13.27 -24.49 9.20
C GLY A 188 -12.41 -24.71 7.95
N PRO A 189 -12.49 -25.90 7.32
CA PRO A 189 -11.70 -26.25 6.15
C PRO A 189 -11.83 -25.26 4.99
N PHE A 190 -13.05 -24.87 4.61
CA PHE A 190 -13.26 -23.95 3.50
C PHE A 190 -12.74 -22.55 3.83
N GLY A 191 -12.96 -22.09 5.07
CA GLY A 191 -12.40 -20.82 5.54
C GLY A 191 -10.87 -20.78 5.46
N LEU A 192 -10.19 -21.85 5.87
CA LEU A 192 -8.72 -21.94 5.79
C LEU A 192 -8.23 -21.96 4.34
N GLN A 193 -8.89 -22.72 3.46
CA GLN A 193 -8.56 -22.78 2.03
C GLN A 193 -8.73 -21.41 1.35
N GLN A 194 -9.81 -20.69 1.65
CA GLN A 194 -10.03 -19.33 1.14
C GLN A 194 -9.00 -18.33 1.67
N PHE A 195 -8.67 -18.39 2.96
CA PHE A 195 -7.63 -17.53 3.52
C PHE A 195 -6.29 -17.77 2.82
N TYR A 196 -5.94 -19.04 2.60
CA TYR A 196 -4.73 -19.40 1.85
C TYR A 196 -4.78 -18.88 0.41
N LEU A 197 -5.90 -19.08 -0.30
CA LEU A 197 -6.12 -18.57 -1.66
C LEU A 197 -5.94 -17.05 -1.74
N ASP A 198 -6.54 -16.32 -0.81
CA ASP A 198 -6.44 -14.85 -0.74
C ASP A 198 -5.00 -14.39 -0.53
N MET A 199 -4.29 -15.04 0.40
CA MET A 199 -2.90 -14.72 0.69
C MET A 199 -2.00 -15.02 -0.50
N GLN A 200 -2.19 -16.16 -1.18
CA GLN A 200 -1.46 -16.49 -2.41
C GLN A 200 -1.76 -15.51 -3.54
N PHE A 201 -3.03 -15.11 -3.69
CA PHE A 201 -3.44 -14.11 -4.67
C PHE A 201 -2.73 -12.78 -4.42
N VAL A 202 -2.64 -12.34 -3.16
CA VAL A 202 -1.87 -11.15 -2.80
C VAL A 202 -0.38 -11.34 -3.11
N ILE A 203 0.22 -12.51 -2.87
CA ILE A 203 1.64 -12.74 -3.18
C ILE A 203 1.93 -12.55 -4.69
N LEU A 204 1.00 -12.90 -5.58
CA LEU A 204 1.19 -12.76 -7.03
C LEU A 204 1.46 -11.32 -7.46
N PHE A 205 0.64 -10.38 -7.00
CA PHE A 205 0.73 -8.97 -7.38
C PHE A 205 1.42 -8.11 -6.31
N GLY A 206 1.51 -8.61 -5.08
CA GLY A 206 2.14 -8.01 -3.90
C GLY A 206 3.65 -8.15 -3.97
N GLN A 207 4.29 -7.11 -4.50
CA GLN A 207 5.70 -7.16 -4.82
C GLN A 207 6.60 -6.73 -3.65
N GLY A 208 7.14 -7.67 -2.87
CA GLY A 208 8.21 -7.35 -1.91
C GLY A 208 8.43 -8.40 -0.82
N ARG A 209 9.69 -8.64 -0.47
CA ARG A 209 10.05 -9.68 0.53
C ARG A 209 9.41 -9.47 1.90
N HIS A 210 9.26 -8.22 2.34
CA HIS A 210 8.67 -7.95 3.65
C HIS A 210 7.18 -8.30 3.68
N VAL A 211 6.42 -7.87 2.66
CA VAL A 211 4.99 -8.22 2.53
C VAL A 211 4.83 -9.73 2.43
N GLN A 212 5.64 -10.40 1.62
CA GLN A 212 5.61 -11.87 1.52
C GLN A 212 5.87 -12.54 2.86
N GLN A 213 6.85 -12.07 3.65
CA GLN A 213 7.12 -12.61 4.98
C GLN A 213 5.91 -12.45 5.90
N VAL A 214 5.31 -11.25 5.94
CA VAL A 214 4.12 -11.00 6.76
C VAL A 214 2.97 -11.91 6.34
N ILE A 215 2.78 -12.14 5.03
CA ILE A 215 1.76 -13.05 4.53
C ILE A 215 2.04 -14.50 4.98
N TYR A 216 3.28 -14.97 4.89
CA TYR A 216 3.63 -16.31 5.39
C TYR A 216 3.36 -16.44 6.90
N ASP A 217 3.75 -15.43 7.69
CA ASP A 217 3.47 -15.41 9.13
C ASP A 217 1.97 -15.46 9.43
N MET A 218 1.14 -14.80 8.60
CA MET A 218 -0.32 -14.84 8.70
C MET A 218 -0.91 -16.22 8.31
N ILE A 219 -0.38 -16.86 7.26
CA ILE A 219 -0.78 -18.22 6.87
C ILE A 219 -0.45 -19.20 8.01
N ASP A 220 0.76 -19.13 8.57
CA ASP A 220 1.20 -19.97 9.69
C ASP A 220 0.28 -19.77 10.91
N ARG A 221 -0.11 -18.52 11.19
CA ARG A 221 -1.05 -18.18 12.26
C ARG A 221 -2.44 -18.80 12.05
N ALA A 222 -2.99 -18.70 10.84
CA ALA A 222 -4.27 -19.31 10.50
C ALA A 222 -4.23 -20.84 10.57
N MET A 223 -3.13 -21.46 10.10
CA MET A 223 -2.92 -22.92 10.22
C MET A 223 -2.82 -23.36 11.68
N ALA A 224 -2.16 -22.58 12.55
CA ALA A 224 -2.09 -22.88 13.98
C ALA A 224 -3.47 -22.78 14.65
N ALA A 225 -4.24 -21.73 14.33
CA ALA A 225 -5.62 -21.58 14.81
C ALA A 225 -6.50 -22.77 14.38
N PHE A 226 -6.43 -23.18 13.12
CA PHE A 226 -7.14 -24.35 12.61
C PHE A 226 -6.69 -25.65 13.30
N SER A 227 -5.37 -25.84 13.49
CA SER A 227 -4.82 -27.03 14.14
C SER A 227 -5.27 -27.20 15.59
N SER A 228 -5.57 -26.09 16.27
CA SER A 228 -6.04 -26.10 17.67
C SER A 228 -7.36 -26.87 17.84
N THR A 229 -8.13 -27.03 16.76
CA THR A 229 -9.37 -27.82 16.72
C THR A 229 -9.13 -29.34 16.67
N GLY A 230 -7.88 -29.78 16.53
CA GLY A 230 -7.49 -31.19 16.41
C GLY A 230 -7.46 -31.71 14.97
N MET A 231 -7.71 -30.86 13.98
CA MET A 231 -7.59 -31.17 12.55
C MET A 231 -6.18 -30.87 12.03
N ASN A 232 -5.77 -31.56 10.96
CA ASN A 232 -4.48 -31.30 10.30
C ASN A 232 -4.65 -30.30 9.14
N PRO A 233 -4.04 -29.11 9.17
CA PRO A 233 -4.08 -28.14 8.06
C PRO A 233 -3.62 -28.74 6.72
N ASP A 234 -2.56 -29.55 6.73
CA ASP A 234 -2.00 -30.16 5.51
C ASP A 234 -2.95 -31.17 4.86
N SER A 235 -3.99 -31.61 5.59
CA SER A 235 -5.01 -32.51 5.04
C SER A 235 -6.12 -31.79 4.27
N VAL A 236 -6.25 -30.48 4.47
CA VAL A 236 -7.28 -29.65 3.81
C VAL A 236 -6.67 -28.64 2.85
N LEU A 237 -5.43 -28.21 3.07
CA LEU A 237 -4.78 -27.28 2.16
C LEU A 237 -4.49 -27.95 0.82
N PRO A 238 -4.81 -27.27 -0.29
CA PRO A 238 -4.60 -27.81 -1.62
C PRO A 238 -3.11 -27.78 -1.99
N SER A 239 -2.70 -28.60 -2.96
CA SER A 239 -1.34 -28.58 -3.50
C SER A 239 -1.04 -27.24 -4.19
N ASP A 240 0.24 -26.85 -4.28
CA ASP A 240 0.67 -25.61 -4.95
C ASP A 240 0.13 -25.45 -6.38
N ASP A 241 -0.09 -26.57 -7.10
CA ASP A 241 -0.62 -26.58 -8.46
C ASP A 241 -2.11 -26.19 -8.55
N TRP A 242 -2.88 -26.37 -7.47
CA TRP A 242 -4.32 -26.04 -7.42
C TRP A 242 -4.57 -24.55 -7.65
N PHE A 243 -3.69 -23.71 -7.14
CA PHE A 243 -3.80 -22.26 -7.31
C PHE A 243 -3.59 -21.87 -8.79
N ILE A 244 -2.76 -22.61 -9.52
CA ILE A 244 -2.55 -22.41 -10.96
C ILE A 244 -3.82 -22.80 -11.73
N ASP A 245 -4.47 -23.89 -11.33
CA ASP A 245 -5.70 -24.37 -11.95
C ASP A 245 -6.86 -23.37 -11.75
N VAL A 246 -7.06 -22.89 -10.51
CA VAL A 246 -8.06 -21.85 -10.18
C VAL A 246 -7.81 -20.56 -10.98
N ALA A 247 -6.55 -20.13 -11.10
CA ALA A 247 -6.21 -18.94 -11.88
C ALA A 247 -6.44 -19.11 -13.40
N GLN A 248 -6.28 -20.34 -13.93
CA GLN A 248 -6.53 -20.64 -15.34
C GLN A 248 -8.03 -20.68 -15.66
N GLU A 249 -8.86 -21.23 -14.77
CA GLU A 249 -10.32 -21.26 -14.95
C GLU A 249 -10.92 -19.85 -14.98
N LEU A 250 -10.44 -18.94 -14.12
CA LEU A 250 -10.83 -17.52 -14.11
C LEU A 250 -10.38 -16.73 -15.36
N SER A 251 -9.47 -17.27 -16.18
CA SER A 251 -8.98 -16.62 -17.41
C SER A 251 -9.75 -17.03 -18.68
N VAL A 252 -10.73 -17.93 -18.56
CA VAL A 252 -11.49 -18.52 -19.69
C VAL A 252 -12.92 -17.94 -19.80
N GLU A 253 -13.36 -17.11 -18.86
CA GLU A 253 -14.60 -16.32 -18.94
C GLU A 253 -14.36 -14.84 -19.29
#